data_AF-A0A7U9SV92-F1
#
_entry.id   AF-A0A7U9SV92-F1
#
_cell.length_a   1.000
_cell.length_b   1.000
_cell.length_c   1.000
_cell.angle_alpha   90.00
_cell.angle_beta   90.00
_cell.angle_gamma   90.00
#
_symmetry.space_group_name_H-M   'P 1'
#
loop_
_entity.id
_entity.type
_entity.pdbx_description
1 polymer ?
#
loop_
_entity_poly.entity_id
_entity_poly.type
_entity_poly.pdbx_seq_one_letter_code
_entity_poly.pdbx_strand_id
1 'polypeptide(L)' 'MKKVDKENQRIIDEYDYLSNAASSQDCTGLIPSEPVSEAEIESYEDLYHFLPPNGKAASIKPGKQHD' A
#
# COMPACT_ATOMS: atom_id res chain seq x y z
N MET A 1 -0.25 41.39 18.70
CA MET A 1 -0.83 41.22 17.36
C MET A 1 0.30 40.92 16.39
N LYS A 2 0.41 39.71 15.84
CA LYS A 2 1.45 39.40 14.84
C LYS A 2 1.14 40.23 13.59
N LYS A 3 2.07 41.07 13.14
CA LYS A 3 1.94 41.74 11.84
C LYS A 3 2.01 40.66 10.78
N VAL A 4 0.89 40.42 10.11
CA VAL A 4 0.85 39.55 8.93
C VAL A 4 1.49 40.34 7.80
N ASP A 5 2.70 39.93 7.43
CA ASP A 5 3.39 40.49 6.27
C ASP A 5 2.69 39.97 5.01
N LYS A 6 1.97 40.87 4.34
CA LYS A 6 1.10 40.52 3.21
C LYS A 6 1.88 39.94 2.04
N GLU A 7 3.13 40.36 1.85
CA GLU A 7 3.96 39.84 0.75
C GLU A 7 4.38 38.40 1.03
N ASN A 8 4.74 38.10 2.28
CA ASN A 8 5.07 36.73 2.67
C ASN A 8 3.86 35.79 2.53
N GLN A 9 2.65 36.26 2.85
CA GLN A 9 1.44 35.47 2.62
C GLN A 9 1.17 35.25 1.14
N ARG A 10 1.31 36.29 0.31
CA ARG A 10 1.14 36.19 -1.14
C ARG A 10 2.09 35.15 -1.76
N ILE A 11 3.36 35.16 -1.33
CA ILE A 11 4.36 34.19 -1.78
C ILE A 11 3.96 32.77 -1.34
N ILE A 12 3.51 32.58 -0.09
CA ILE A 12 3.07 31.26 0.39
C ILE A 12 1.87 30.75 -0.43
N ASP A 13 0.87 31.60 -0.66
CA ASP A 13 -0.34 31.26 -1.42
C ASP A 13 -0.02 30.90 -2.88
N GLU A 14 0.98 31.53 -3.49
CA GLU A 14 1.45 31.21 -4.85
C GLU A 14 2.10 29.83 -4.97
N TYR A 15 2.64 29.28 -3.88
CA TYR A 15 3.31 27.97 -3.86
C TYR A 15 2.47 26.83 -3.23
N ASP A 16 1.24 27.10 -2.81
CA ASP A 16 0.36 26.10 -2.16
C ASP A 16 -0.11 24.98 -3.12
N TYR A 17 0.06 25.15 -4.43
CA TYR A 17 -0.19 24.07 -5.40
C TYR A 17 0.72 22.85 -5.20
N LEU A 18 1.91 23.02 -4.60
CA LEU A 18 2.82 21.92 -4.26
C LEU A 18 2.33 21.12 -3.05
N SER A 19 1.51 21.71 -2.18
CA SER A 19 0.92 21.03 -1.02
C SER A 19 0.05 19.84 -1.45
N ASN A 20 -0.57 19.93 -2.64
CA ASN A 20 -1.36 18.86 -3.26
C ASN A 20 -0.58 18.05 -4.33
N ALA A 21 0.68 18.40 -4.61
CA ALA A 21 1.49 17.68 -5.60
C ALA A 21 2.04 16.35 -5.06
N ALA A 22 1.99 16.14 -3.74
CA ALA A 22 2.27 14.85 -3.13
C ALA A 22 1.05 13.92 -3.28
N SER A 23 1.08 13.05 -4.28
CA SER A 23 0.10 11.97 -4.39
C SER A 23 0.44 10.88 -3.36
N SER A 24 -0.46 10.60 -2.42
CA SER A 24 -0.33 9.45 -1.49
C SER A 24 -0.49 8.09 -2.19
N GLN A 25 -0.64 8.08 -3.51
CA GLN A 25 -0.72 6.87 -4.33
C GLN A 25 0.68 6.36 -4.71
N ASP A 26 1.68 6.61 -3.88
CA ASP A 26 2.92 5.85 -3.91
C ASP A 26 2.57 4.43 -3.45
N CYS A 27 1.90 3.69 -4.34
CA CYS A 27 1.73 2.26 -4.28
C CYS A 27 3.12 1.70 -4.52
N THR A 28 3.99 1.81 -3.52
CA THR A 28 5.15 0.94 -3.39
C THR A 28 4.58 -0.44 -3.66
N GLY A 29 4.93 -1.07 -4.78
CA GLY A 29 4.44 -2.39 -5.15
C GLY A 29 5.05 -3.44 -4.21
N LEU A 30 4.94 -3.22 -2.90
CA LEU A 30 5.33 -4.17 -1.88
C LEU A 30 4.44 -5.37 -2.13
N ILE A 31 5.11 -6.44 -2.55
CA ILE A 31 4.50 -7.74 -2.68
C ILE A 31 3.80 -8.04 -1.35
N PRO A 32 2.53 -8.49 -1.36
CA PRO A 32 1.86 -8.93 -0.15
C PRO A 32 2.76 -9.89 0.61
N SER A 33 2.78 -9.78 1.94
CA SER A 33 3.47 -10.77 2.77
C SER A 33 2.99 -12.18 2.39
N GLU A 34 3.89 -13.16 2.51
CA GLU A 34 3.49 -14.55 2.32
C GLU A 34 2.33 -14.91 3.28
N PRO A 35 1.36 -15.72 2.83
CA PRO A 35 0.29 -16.21 3.69
C PRO A 35 0.85 -16.95 4.91
N VAL A 36 0.26 -16.67 6.08
CA VAL A 36 0.73 -17.17 7.36
C VAL A 36 -0.15 -18.31 7.90
N SER A 37 -1.31 -18.50 7.29
CA SER A 37 -2.22 -19.61 7.62
C SER A 37 -2.78 -20.30 6.38
N GLU A 38 -3.23 -21.54 6.56
CA GLU A 38 -3.91 -22.31 5.51
C GLU A 38 -5.19 -21.61 5.04
N ALA A 39 -5.95 -21.04 5.99
CA ALA A 39 -7.18 -20.33 5.69
C ALA A 39 -6.96 -19.09 4.81
N GLU A 40 -5.83 -18.40 4.98
CA GLU A 40 -5.46 -17.28 4.11
C GLU A 40 -5.09 -17.76 2.70
N ILE A 41 -4.38 -18.88 2.58
CA ILE A 41 -4.04 -19.48 1.28
C ILE A 41 -5.30 -19.87 0.51
N GLU A 42 -6.25 -20.53 1.18
CA GLU A 42 -7.55 -20.90 0.60
C GLU A 42 -8.35 -19.67 0.19
N SER A 43 -8.45 -18.65 1.07
CA SER A 43 -9.14 -17.40 0.76
C SER A 43 -8.50 -16.65 -0.42
N TYR A 44 -7.19 -16.73 -0.60
CA TYR A 44 -6.49 -16.12 -1.73
C TYR A 44 -6.79 -16.85 -3.04
N GLU A 45 -6.82 -18.19 -3.03
CA GLU A 45 -7.15 -19.00 -4.21
C GLU A 45 -8.59 -18.76 -4.67
N ASP A 46 -9.54 -18.61 -3.74
CA ASP A 46 -10.94 -18.28 -4.04
C ASP A 46 -11.09 -16.93 -4.75
N LEU A 47 -10.23 -15.96 -4.42
CA LEU A 47 -10.21 -14.64 -5.06
C LEU A 47 -9.52 -14.68 -6.43
N TYR A 48 -8.40 -15.40 -6.52
CA TYR A 48 -7.59 -15.50 -7.73
C TYR A 48 -6.78 -16.80 -7.75
N HIS A 49 -6.92 -17.57 -8.83
CA HIS A 49 -6.14 -18.79 -9.04
C HIS A 49 -4.70 -18.42 -9.40
N PHE A 50 -3.82 -18.48 -8.41
CA PHE A 50 -2.41 -18.06 -8.56
C PHE A 50 -1.49 -19.22 -8.95
N LEU A 51 -2.00 -20.46 -8.93
CA LEU A 51 -1.27 -21.66 -9.33
C LEU A 51 -1.60 -22.08 -10.77
N PRO A 52 -0.74 -22.89 -11.41
CA PRO A 52 -1.09 -23.55 -12.67
C PRO A 52 -2.38 -24.38 -12.54
N PRO A 53 -3.07 -24.75 -13.64
CA PRO A 53 -4.36 -25.46 -13.58
C PRO A 53 -4.37 -26.77 -12.77
N ASN A 54 -3.20 -27.39 -12.60
CA ASN A 54 -3.03 -28.63 -11.84
C ASN A 54 -2.49 -28.41 -10.41
N GLY A 55 -2.19 -27.17 -10.04
CA GLY A 55 -1.77 -26.80 -8.70
C GLY A 55 -2.94 -26.83 -7.73
N LYS A 56 -2.64 -27.08 -6.46
CA LYS A 56 -3.61 -27.09 -5.36
C LYS A 56 -3.10 -26.22 -4.24
N ALA A 57 -3.84 -25.17 -3.89
CA ALA A 57 -3.51 -24.26 -2.80
C ALA A 57 -3.32 -25.03 -1.48
N ALA A 58 -4.16 -26.05 -1.23
CA ALA A 58 -4.09 -26.97 -0.09
C ALA A 58 -2.78 -27.79 0.05
N SER A 59 -1.88 -27.73 -0.95
CA SER A 59 -0.56 -28.39 -0.89
C SER A 59 0.56 -27.45 -0.46
N ILE A 60 0.28 -26.15 -0.34
CA ILE A 60 1.21 -25.13 0.13
C ILE A 60 1.26 -25.19 1.66
N LYS A 61 2.46 -25.10 2.24
CA LYS A 61 2.61 -24.95 3.69
C LYS A 61 2.74 -23.45 4.00
N PRO A 62 1.95 -22.90 4.93
CA PRO A 62 2.11 -21.50 5.32
C PRO A 62 3.51 -21.24 5.88
N GLY A 63 4.06 -20.06 5.58
CA GLY A 63 5.36 -19.64 6.09
C GLY A 63 5.33 -19.55 7.62
N LYS A 64 6.39 -20.02 8.29
CA LYS A 64 6.54 -19.76 9.73
C LYS A 64 6.89 -18.29 9.92
N GLN A 65 6.03 -17.54 10.59
CA GLN A 65 6.41 -16.23 11.13
C GLN A 65 7.61 -16.45 12.05
N HIS A 66 8.75 -15.83 11.73
CA HIS A 66 9.85 -15.65 12.67
C HIS A 66 9.49 -14.42 13.50
N ASP A 67 9.18 -14.64 14.78
CA ASP A 67 9.01 -13.59 15.81
C ASP A 67 10.32 -12.84 16.08
#